data_AF-A0A973IIE7-F1
#
_entry.id   AF-A0A973IIE7-F1
#
_cell.length_a   1.000
_cell.length_b   1.000
_cell.length_c   1.000
_cell.angle_alpha   90.00
_cell.angle_beta   90.00
_cell.angle_gamma   90.00
#
_symmetry.space_group_name_H-M   'P 1'
#
loop_
_entity.id
_entity.type
_entity.pdbx_description
1 polymer ?
#
loop_
_entity_poly.entity_id
_entity_poly.type
_entity_poly.pdbx_seq_one_letter_code
_entity_poly.pdbx_strand_id
1 'polypeptide(L)'
;SCNPVGASVSRGGAANGPAAVYAIRKWDEWLRKYAPPGAASYDFYQSLPALSTGNVAQQIFWYTAFTADMTQPGLPVVNEDGTPKWRMAPSPVGPYWEDGMKKGYQDVGAWTFMKSTPEKNRLAAWLYAQFVTSKTVSLQKTLVGLTPIRESDIQSQAMTDAAPKLGGLVEFYRSPARLQWSPTGTNVPDYPKLAQLWWQYISQAVSGETSAQQALDGLADAQDRMMERLERANVQPNCGPKLNEPRDAQYWLDQPGAPKPKLDNEKPQGKTVPYAEMVKSWQES
;
A
#
# COMPACT_ATOMS: atom_id res chain seq x y z
N SER A 1 21.78 10.68 -5.42
CA SER A 1 21.14 11.91 -4.90
C SER A 1 19.86 11.51 -4.17
N CYS A 2 19.53 12.08 -3.01
CA CYS A 2 18.25 11.83 -2.31
C CYS A 2 17.13 12.80 -2.74
N ASN A 3 17.45 13.79 -3.58
CA ASN A 3 16.54 14.84 -4.00
C ASN A 3 15.54 14.31 -5.04
N PRO A 4 14.22 14.55 -4.86
CA PRO A 4 13.22 14.31 -5.89
C PRO A 4 13.48 15.14 -7.15
N VAL A 5 13.40 14.52 -8.32
CA VAL A 5 13.80 15.16 -9.60
C VAL A 5 12.65 15.54 -10.52
N GLY A 6 11.43 15.16 -10.15
CA GLY A 6 10.22 15.30 -10.97
C GLY A 6 9.32 14.07 -10.84
N ALA A 7 8.04 14.27 -11.07
CA ALA A 7 7.01 13.24 -11.10
C ALA A 7 6.76 12.75 -12.53
N SER A 8 6.86 13.66 -13.51
CA SER A 8 6.66 13.33 -14.92
C SER A 8 7.84 12.56 -15.52
N VAL A 9 7.53 11.70 -16.51
CA VAL A 9 8.55 11.01 -17.31
C VAL A 9 9.50 11.99 -17.99
N SER A 10 9.03 13.16 -18.42
CA SER A 10 9.89 14.19 -19.06
C SER A 10 10.94 14.78 -18.12
N ARG A 11 10.84 14.56 -16.81
CA ARG A 11 11.85 14.93 -15.80
C ARG A 11 12.52 13.72 -15.12
N GLY A 12 12.29 12.51 -15.64
CA GLY A 12 12.84 11.26 -15.08
C GLY A 12 12.00 10.66 -13.94
N GLY A 13 10.81 11.20 -13.68
CA GLY A 13 9.80 10.58 -12.83
C GLY A 13 9.04 9.46 -13.55
N ALA A 14 8.04 8.88 -12.89
CA ALA A 14 7.28 7.74 -13.42
C ALA A 14 5.75 7.86 -13.22
N ALA A 15 5.25 8.99 -12.69
CA ALA A 15 3.84 9.15 -12.33
C ALA A 15 2.90 8.99 -13.53
N ASN A 16 3.33 9.42 -14.72
CA ASN A 16 2.61 9.26 -15.99
C ASN A 16 3.28 8.30 -16.97
N GLY A 17 4.17 7.44 -16.48
CA GLY A 17 4.87 6.46 -17.32
C GLY A 17 4.00 5.25 -17.69
N PRO A 18 4.40 4.47 -18.70
CA PRO A 18 3.64 3.32 -19.21
C PRO A 18 3.17 2.34 -18.12
N ALA A 19 4.04 2.02 -17.17
CA ALA A 19 3.71 1.12 -16.05
C ALA A 19 2.60 1.66 -15.13
N ALA A 20 2.60 2.96 -14.83
CA ALA A 20 1.59 3.60 -13.99
C ALA A 20 0.24 3.68 -14.71
N VAL A 21 0.27 4.03 -16.00
CA VAL A 21 -0.91 4.08 -16.86
C VAL A 21 -1.52 2.68 -17.01
N TYR A 22 -0.69 1.65 -17.20
CA TYR A 22 -1.10 0.25 -17.17
C TYR A 22 -1.80 -0.09 -15.85
N ALA A 23 -1.22 0.27 -14.71
CA ALA A 23 -1.77 -0.06 -13.39
C ALA A 23 -3.16 0.55 -13.18
N ILE A 24 -3.34 1.84 -13.45
CA ILE A 24 -4.65 2.52 -13.31
C ILE A 24 -5.68 1.94 -14.27
N ARG A 25 -5.30 1.76 -15.54
CA ARG A 25 -6.18 1.16 -16.55
C ARG A 25 -6.62 -0.25 -16.16
N LYS A 26 -5.70 -1.07 -15.63
CA LYS A 26 -5.99 -2.45 -15.23
C LYS A 26 -6.85 -2.54 -13.98
N TRP A 27 -6.57 -1.70 -13.01
CA TRP A 27 -7.38 -1.62 -11.81
C TRP A 27 -8.82 -1.22 -12.14
N ASP A 28 -9.02 -0.19 -12.97
CA ASP A 28 -10.36 0.21 -13.44
C ASP A 28 -11.04 -0.90 -14.27
N GLU A 29 -10.31 -1.55 -15.19
CA GLU A 29 -10.82 -2.70 -15.95
C GLU A 29 -11.32 -3.82 -15.02
N TRP A 30 -10.55 -4.17 -13.98
CA TRP A 30 -10.92 -5.22 -13.04
C TRP A 30 -12.10 -4.82 -12.14
N LEU A 31 -12.09 -3.58 -11.65
CA LEU A 31 -13.16 -3.04 -10.83
C LEU A 31 -14.50 -3.07 -11.58
N ARG A 32 -14.52 -2.72 -12.88
CA ARG A 32 -15.76 -2.72 -13.68
C ARG A 32 -16.20 -4.11 -14.14
N LYS A 33 -15.27 -5.02 -14.45
CA LYS A 33 -15.59 -6.32 -15.05
C LYS A 33 -15.81 -7.44 -14.05
N TYR A 34 -15.09 -7.40 -12.92
CA TYR A 34 -14.97 -8.56 -12.03
C TYR A 34 -15.38 -8.28 -10.58
N ALA A 35 -15.46 -7.01 -10.17
CA ALA A 35 -15.96 -6.68 -8.83
C ALA A 35 -17.50 -6.71 -8.79
N PRO A 36 -18.10 -6.87 -7.59
CA PRO A 36 -19.55 -6.81 -7.44
C PRO A 36 -20.16 -5.50 -7.95
N PRO A 37 -21.41 -5.51 -8.44
CA PRO A 37 -22.12 -4.29 -8.83
C PRO A 37 -22.09 -3.24 -7.72
N GLY A 38 -21.78 -1.98 -8.07
CA GLY A 38 -21.68 -0.88 -7.11
C GLY A 38 -20.33 -0.77 -6.39
N ALA A 39 -19.40 -1.73 -6.55
CA ALA A 39 -18.08 -1.69 -5.89
C ALA A 39 -17.30 -0.39 -6.15
N ALA A 40 -17.46 0.21 -7.34
CA ALA A 40 -16.81 1.48 -7.69
C ALA A 40 -17.31 2.68 -6.88
N SER A 41 -18.48 2.57 -6.24
CA SER A 41 -19.02 3.62 -5.35
C SER A 41 -18.66 3.44 -3.88
N TYR A 42 -17.97 2.34 -3.54
CA TYR A 42 -17.63 2.07 -2.14
C TYR A 42 -16.50 2.97 -1.65
N ASP A 43 -16.72 3.56 -0.49
CA ASP A 43 -15.66 4.09 0.33
C ASP A 43 -15.03 2.99 1.21
N PHE A 44 -14.08 3.41 2.05
CA PHE A 44 -13.40 2.52 2.98
C PHE A 44 -14.37 1.78 3.93
N TYR A 45 -15.37 2.48 4.47
CA TYR A 45 -16.31 1.94 5.44
C TYR A 45 -17.37 1.04 4.81
N GLN A 46 -17.66 1.21 3.53
CA GLN A 46 -18.58 0.37 2.76
C GLN A 46 -17.91 -0.89 2.22
N SER A 47 -16.62 -0.80 1.86
CA SER A 47 -15.87 -1.94 1.30
C SER A 47 -15.78 -3.13 2.27
N LEU A 48 -15.61 -2.85 3.57
CA LEU A 48 -15.42 -3.89 4.59
C LEU A 48 -16.68 -4.74 4.84
N PRO A 49 -17.86 -4.18 5.15
CA PRO A 49 -19.10 -4.95 5.27
C PRO A 49 -19.46 -5.70 4.00
N ALA A 50 -19.11 -5.18 2.82
CA ALA A 50 -19.38 -5.89 1.57
C ALA A 50 -18.61 -7.23 1.52
N LEU A 51 -17.34 -7.26 1.95
CA LEU A 51 -16.52 -8.48 1.92
C LEU A 51 -17.04 -9.57 2.87
N SER A 52 -17.54 -9.21 4.04
CA SER A 52 -17.99 -10.19 5.05
C SER A 52 -19.23 -10.97 4.62
N THR A 53 -19.94 -10.51 3.60
CA THR A 53 -21.09 -11.21 3.00
C THR A 53 -20.68 -12.42 2.14
N GLY A 54 -19.39 -12.58 1.82
CA GLY A 54 -18.91 -13.69 0.98
C GLY A 54 -19.25 -13.53 -0.50
N ASN A 55 -19.38 -12.29 -0.96
CA ASN A 55 -19.76 -11.95 -2.33
C ASN A 55 -18.59 -11.93 -3.34
N VAL A 56 -17.35 -12.16 -2.89
CA VAL A 56 -16.15 -12.20 -3.75
C VAL A 56 -15.29 -13.41 -3.44
N ALA A 57 -14.62 -13.92 -4.47
CA ALA A 57 -13.63 -15.00 -4.33
C ALA A 57 -12.24 -14.48 -3.92
N GLN A 58 -11.91 -13.23 -4.23
CA GLN A 58 -10.61 -12.64 -3.96
C GLN A 58 -10.71 -11.11 -3.81
N GLN A 59 -9.94 -10.59 -2.86
CA GLN A 59 -9.70 -9.16 -2.67
C GLN A 59 -8.21 -8.88 -2.93
N ILE A 60 -7.90 -8.02 -3.90
CA ILE A 60 -6.51 -7.80 -4.41
C ILE A 60 -5.66 -6.94 -3.46
N PHE A 61 -6.28 -6.31 -2.46
CA PHE A 61 -5.61 -5.53 -1.43
C PHE A 61 -6.32 -5.66 -0.09
N TRP A 62 -5.55 -5.97 0.97
CA TRP A 62 -6.08 -6.25 2.29
C TRP A 62 -5.49 -5.33 3.36
N TYR A 63 -6.36 -4.62 4.08
CA TYR A 63 -5.99 -3.94 5.31
C TYR A 63 -6.12 -4.89 6.49
N THR A 64 -5.05 -5.09 7.27
CA THR A 64 -5.09 -6.00 8.42
C THR A 64 -6.08 -5.56 9.51
N ALA A 65 -6.43 -4.28 9.55
CA ALA A 65 -7.52 -3.75 10.37
C ALA A 65 -8.88 -4.41 10.07
N PHE A 66 -9.07 -5.00 8.89
CA PHE A 66 -10.31 -5.70 8.51
C PHE A 66 -10.40 -7.11 9.09
N THR A 67 -9.29 -7.66 9.59
CA THR A 67 -9.22 -9.06 10.02
C THR A 67 -10.18 -9.36 11.16
N ALA A 68 -10.28 -8.47 12.15
CA ALA A 68 -11.13 -8.70 13.32
C ALA A 68 -12.61 -8.83 12.89
N ASP A 69 -13.06 -7.93 12.04
CA ASP A 69 -14.43 -7.95 11.51
C ASP A 69 -14.68 -9.12 10.55
N MET A 70 -13.66 -9.61 9.85
CA MET A 70 -13.76 -10.74 8.92
C MET A 70 -13.67 -12.13 9.59
N THR A 71 -13.46 -12.17 10.92
CA THR A 71 -13.33 -13.41 11.72
C THR A 71 -14.46 -13.58 12.74
N GLN A 72 -15.44 -12.67 12.76
CA GLN A 72 -16.55 -12.77 13.71
C GLN A 72 -17.41 -14.02 13.45
N PRO A 73 -17.78 -14.79 14.49
CA PRO A 73 -18.67 -15.94 14.33
C PRO A 73 -20.03 -15.55 13.74
N GLY A 74 -20.60 -16.44 12.93
CA GLY A 74 -21.91 -16.24 12.30
C GLY A 74 -21.87 -15.50 10.96
N LEU A 75 -20.72 -14.99 10.55
CA LEU A 75 -20.57 -14.39 9.22
C LEU A 75 -20.57 -15.47 8.11
N PRO A 76 -21.12 -15.16 6.92
CA PRO A 76 -21.07 -16.07 5.77
C PRO A 76 -19.67 -16.58 5.40
N VAL A 77 -18.64 -15.77 5.69
CA VAL A 77 -17.23 -16.04 5.42
C VAL A 77 -16.49 -16.80 6.53
N VAL A 78 -17.19 -17.21 7.58
CA VAL A 78 -16.66 -17.97 8.73
C VAL A 78 -17.41 -19.31 8.82
N ASN A 79 -16.68 -20.38 9.11
CA ASN A 79 -17.24 -21.71 9.35
C ASN A 79 -17.90 -21.80 10.74
N GLU A 80 -18.72 -22.82 10.96
CA GLU A 80 -19.39 -23.04 12.26
C GLU A 80 -18.38 -23.26 13.41
N ASP A 81 -17.21 -23.82 13.12
CA ASP A 81 -16.10 -24.01 14.08
C ASP A 81 -15.30 -22.72 14.38
N GLY A 82 -15.67 -21.61 13.75
CA GLY A 82 -15.03 -20.31 13.89
C GLY A 82 -13.76 -20.12 13.03
N THR A 83 -13.43 -21.07 12.15
CA THR A 83 -12.32 -20.89 11.19
C THR A 83 -12.77 -20.07 9.98
N PRO A 84 -11.90 -19.21 9.40
CA PRO A 84 -12.26 -18.44 8.21
C PRO A 84 -12.32 -19.34 6.97
N LYS A 85 -13.26 -19.05 6.06
CA LYS A 85 -13.36 -19.67 4.73
C LYS A 85 -12.38 -19.08 3.71
N TRP A 86 -11.63 -18.07 4.12
CA TRP A 86 -10.68 -17.32 3.30
C TRP A 86 -9.26 -17.43 3.87
N ARG A 87 -8.27 -17.06 3.07
CA ARG A 87 -6.85 -17.02 3.47
C ARG A 87 -6.17 -15.76 2.94
N MET A 88 -5.24 -15.21 3.71
CA MET A 88 -4.33 -14.15 3.30
C MET A 88 -3.22 -14.74 2.46
N ALA A 89 -2.88 -14.06 1.37
CA ALA A 89 -1.79 -14.42 0.49
C ALA A 89 -1.03 -13.15 0.08
N PRO A 90 0.23 -13.27 -0.37
CA PRO A 90 0.98 -12.18 -0.98
C PRO A 90 0.20 -11.64 -2.17
N SER A 91 0.23 -10.32 -2.36
CA SER A 91 -0.41 -9.68 -3.51
C SER A 91 0.15 -10.27 -4.82
N PRO A 92 -0.71 -10.58 -5.81
CA PRO A 92 -0.25 -11.00 -7.12
C PRO A 92 0.53 -9.86 -7.79
N VAL A 93 1.50 -10.24 -8.64
CA VAL A 93 2.36 -9.28 -9.34
C VAL A 93 1.94 -9.14 -10.81
N GLY A 94 2.16 -7.95 -11.38
CA GLY A 94 1.86 -7.63 -12.77
C GLY A 94 3.07 -7.78 -13.70
N PRO A 95 2.89 -7.58 -15.02
CA PRO A 95 3.94 -7.75 -16.03
C PRO A 95 5.13 -6.77 -15.88
N TYR A 96 4.93 -5.65 -15.19
CA TYR A 96 5.98 -4.66 -14.91
C TYR A 96 6.78 -4.95 -13.63
N TRP A 97 6.40 -5.99 -12.87
CA TRP A 97 7.10 -6.35 -11.65
C TRP A 97 8.32 -7.21 -11.96
N GLU A 98 9.43 -6.92 -11.29
CA GLU A 98 10.69 -7.66 -11.36
C GLU A 98 11.14 -8.02 -9.94
N ASP A 99 11.97 -9.05 -9.80
CA ASP A 99 12.55 -9.44 -8.51
C ASP A 99 13.26 -8.25 -7.84
N GLY A 100 13.01 -8.07 -6.55
CA GLY A 100 13.48 -6.92 -5.78
C GLY A 100 12.53 -5.72 -5.78
N MET A 101 11.50 -5.70 -6.63
CA MET A 101 10.43 -4.71 -6.52
C MET A 101 9.48 -5.04 -5.36
N LYS A 102 8.97 -3.99 -4.72
CA LYS A 102 7.92 -4.07 -3.69
C LYS A 102 6.68 -4.77 -4.28
N LYS A 103 6.07 -5.67 -3.51
CA LYS A 103 4.79 -6.32 -3.90
C LYS A 103 3.57 -5.50 -3.48
N GLY A 104 3.73 -4.62 -2.50
CA GLY A 104 2.64 -3.78 -2.05
C GLY A 104 3.06 -2.69 -1.07
N TYR A 105 2.05 -1.92 -0.68
CA TYR A 105 2.15 -0.84 0.27
C TYR A 105 1.68 -1.29 1.65
N GLN A 106 2.37 -0.85 2.71
CA GLN A 106 1.94 -1.06 4.09
C GLN A 106 1.93 0.26 4.85
N ASP A 107 0.81 0.58 5.47
CA ASP A 107 0.74 1.68 6.43
C ASP A 107 1.51 1.32 7.70
N VAL A 108 2.59 2.06 7.96
CA VAL A 108 3.35 1.95 9.21
C VAL A 108 3.16 3.24 10.01
N GLY A 109 2.59 3.10 11.20
CA GLY A 109 2.46 4.20 12.15
C GLY A 109 3.70 4.34 13.01
N ALA A 110 4.03 5.57 13.41
CA ALA A 110 5.05 5.85 14.41
C ALA A 110 4.59 6.96 15.34
N TRP A 111 5.05 6.91 16.59
CA TRP A 111 4.89 8.03 17.51
C TRP A 111 5.82 9.17 17.08
N THR A 112 5.23 10.34 16.82
CA THR A 112 5.98 11.53 16.41
C THR A 112 5.89 12.59 17.51
N PHE A 113 7.04 12.98 18.05
CA PHE A 113 7.15 13.97 19.12
C PHE A 113 7.74 15.27 18.57
N MET A 114 6.91 16.30 18.47
CA MET A 114 7.33 17.58 17.87
C MET A 114 8.27 18.34 18.82
N LYS A 115 9.29 19.00 18.25
CA LYS A 115 10.19 19.88 19.02
C LYS A 115 9.45 21.08 19.60
N SER A 116 8.41 21.56 18.94
CA SER A 116 7.57 22.70 19.33
C SER A 116 6.60 22.40 20.48
N THR A 117 6.35 21.12 20.80
CA THR A 117 5.48 20.76 21.92
C THR A 117 6.16 21.11 23.25
N PRO A 118 5.47 21.79 24.19
CA PRO A 118 6.02 22.07 25.52
C PRO A 118 6.59 20.81 26.17
N GLU A 119 7.79 20.92 26.76
CA GLU A 119 8.57 19.76 27.19
C GLU A 119 7.80 18.82 28.11
N LYS A 120 7.11 19.36 29.12
CA LYS A 120 6.28 18.58 30.05
C LYS A 120 5.23 17.73 29.32
N ASN A 121 4.59 18.27 28.29
CA ASN A 121 3.56 17.56 27.53
C ASN A 121 4.19 16.48 26.64
N ARG A 122 5.36 16.78 26.05
CA ARG A 122 6.12 15.81 25.25
C ARG A 122 6.59 14.62 26.09
N LEU A 123 7.08 14.86 27.31
CA LEU A 123 7.48 13.81 28.25
C LEU A 123 6.28 12.97 28.72
N ALA A 124 5.14 13.61 29.01
CA ALA A 124 3.91 12.89 29.34
C ALA A 124 3.43 12.00 28.17
N ALA A 125 3.45 12.52 26.95
CA ALA A 125 3.12 11.74 25.75
C ALA A 125 4.10 10.57 25.54
N TRP A 126 5.39 10.77 25.83
CA TRP A 126 6.40 9.70 25.77
C TRP A 126 6.13 8.58 26.78
N LEU A 127 5.75 8.92 28.02
CA LEU A 127 5.36 7.93 29.03
C LEU A 127 4.10 7.16 28.61
N TYR A 128 3.11 7.86 28.05
CA TYR A 128 1.90 7.20 27.53
C TYR A 128 2.20 6.26 26.36
N ALA A 129 3.06 6.68 25.42
CA ALA A 129 3.50 5.83 24.32
C ALA A 129 4.18 4.54 24.81
N GLN A 130 5.02 4.63 25.85
CA GLN A 130 5.64 3.46 26.49
C GLN A 130 4.58 2.53 27.11
N PHE A 131 3.58 3.08 27.80
CA PHE A 131 2.48 2.28 28.35
C PHE A 131 1.70 1.54 27.25
N VAL A 132 1.27 2.24 26.20
CA VAL A 132 0.44 1.67 25.11
C VAL A 132 1.22 0.65 24.27
N THR A 133 2.55 0.73 24.26
CA THR A 133 3.44 -0.21 23.56
C THR A 133 4.06 -1.25 24.49
N SER A 134 3.73 -1.23 25.80
CA SER A 134 4.21 -2.23 26.76
C SER A 134 3.70 -3.63 26.40
N LYS A 135 4.47 -4.68 26.74
CA LYS A 135 4.21 -6.06 26.29
C LYS A 135 2.76 -6.52 26.52
N THR A 136 2.23 -6.32 27.72
CA THR A 136 0.86 -6.76 28.05
C THR A 136 -0.20 -5.98 27.29
N VAL A 137 -0.07 -4.64 27.22
CA VAL A 137 -1.05 -3.77 26.55
C VAL A 137 -1.04 -4.00 25.04
N SER A 138 0.16 -4.07 24.45
CA SER A 138 0.33 -4.30 23.01
C SER A 138 -0.15 -5.69 22.57
N LEU A 139 0.14 -6.75 23.33
CA LEU A 139 -0.40 -8.09 23.05
C LEU A 139 -1.93 -8.12 23.12
N GLN A 140 -2.52 -7.55 24.18
CA GLN A 140 -3.98 -7.47 24.30
C GLN A 140 -4.61 -6.72 23.12
N LYS A 141 -4.03 -5.58 22.73
CA LYS A 141 -4.49 -4.83 21.56
C LYS A 141 -4.31 -5.63 20.27
N THR A 142 -3.24 -6.38 20.12
CA THR A 142 -2.99 -7.22 18.94
C THR A 142 -4.03 -8.34 18.85
N LEU A 143 -4.40 -8.97 19.97
CA LEU A 143 -5.42 -10.02 19.98
C LEU A 143 -6.83 -9.51 19.65
N VAL A 144 -7.11 -8.23 19.92
CA VAL A 144 -8.41 -7.61 19.61
C VAL A 144 -8.43 -7.01 18.20
N GLY A 145 -7.45 -6.18 17.87
CA GLY A 145 -7.43 -5.41 16.61
C GLY A 145 -6.67 -6.09 15.47
N LEU A 146 -5.86 -7.11 15.76
CA LEU A 146 -5.11 -7.89 14.77
C LEU A 146 -4.15 -7.05 13.91
N THR A 147 -3.67 -5.93 14.46
CA THR A 147 -2.64 -5.06 13.88
C THR A 147 -1.37 -5.15 14.72
N PRO A 148 -0.49 -6.14 14.50
CA PRO A 148 0.69 -6.35 15.33
C PRO A 148 1.69 -5.21 15.15
N ILE A 149 2.23 -4.71 16.26
CA ILE A 149 3.26 -3.65 16.28
C ILE A 149 4.58 -4.10 16.92
N ARG A 150 4.63 -5.30 17.51
CA ARG A 150 5.83 -5.87 18.12
C ARG A 150 6.05 -7.30 17.64
N GLU A 151 7.30 -7.61 17.37
CA GLU A 151 7.73 -8.98 17.08
C GLU A 151 7.39 -9.93 18.25
N SER A 152 7.56 -9.48 19.49
CA SER A 152 7.25 -10.27 20.67
C SER A 152 5.78 -10.68 20.77
N ASP A 153 4.87 -9.90 20.18
CA ASP A 153 3.43 -10.17 20.23
C ASP A 153 3.09 -11.24 19.20
N ILE A 154 3.55 -11.07 17.96
CA ILE A 154 3.30 -12.04 16.88
C ILE A 154 3.96 -13.41 17.17
N GLN A 155 5.10 -13.44 17.86
CA GLN A 155 5.79 -14.67 18.26
C GLN A 155 5.24 -15.30 19.55
N SER A 156 4.22 -14.71 20.18
CA SER A 156 3.68 -15.23 21.44
C SER A 156 2.88 -16.52 21.27
N GLN A 157 2.78 -17.31 22.35
CA GLN A 157 1.91 -18.49 22.39
C GLN A 157 0.44 -18.12 22.15
N ALA A 158 -0.02 -16.98 22.68
CA ALA A 158 -1.39 -16.51 22.45
C ALA A 158 -1.71 -16.31 20.96
N MET A 159 -0.74 -15.80 20.17
CA MET A 159 -0.92 -15.70 18.72
C MET A 159 -0.81 -17.05 18.01
N THR A 160 0.00 -18.00 18.53
CA THR A 160 0.00 -19.39 18.04
C THR A 160 -1.38 -20.04 18.24
N ASP A 161 -1.99 -19.87 19.41
CA ASP A 161 -3.29 -20.44 19.73
C ASP A 161 -4.42 -19.79 18.90
N ALA A 162 -4.28 -18.50 18.59
CA ALA A 162 -5.24 -17.77 17.75
C ALA A 162 -5.10 -18.08 16.24
N ALA A 163 -3.90 -18.44 15.76
CA ALA A 163 -3.56 -18.56 14.35
C ALA A 163 -4.59 -19.32 13.48
N PRO A 164 -5.15 -20.48 13.91
CA PRO A 164 -6.12 -21.22 13.10
C PRO A 164 -7.37 -20.41 12.72
N LYS A 165 -7.70 -19.36 13.48
CA LYS A 165 -8.87 -18.50 13.26
C LYS A 165 -8.56 -17.21 12.50
N LEU A 166 -7.29 -16.96 12.15
CA LEU A 166 -6.83 -15.67 11.60
C LEU A 166 -6.43 -15.73 10.12
N GLY A 167 -6.77 -16.81 9.44
CA GLY A 167 -6.73 -16.88 7.98
C GLY A 167 -5.33 -16.68 7.39
N GLY A 168 -4.26 -17.05 8.09
CA GLY A 168 -2.88 -16.89 7.60
C GLY A 168 -2.16 -15.61 8.07
N LEU A 169 -2.81 -14.75 8.86
CA LEU A 169 -2.19 -13.51 9.36
C LEU A 169 -0.91 -13.78 10.17
N VAL A 170 -0.95 -14.78 11.04
CA VAL A 170 0.17 -15.08 11.95
C VAL A 170 1.34 -15.63 11.15
N GLU A 171 1.07 -16.56 10.26
CA GLU A 171 2.04 -17.18 9.36
C GLU A 171 2.69 -16.12 8.45
N PHE A 172 1.89 -15.22 7.87
CA PHE A 172 2.41 -14.13 7.05
C PHE A 172 3.34 -13.19 7.82
N TYR A 173 2.94 -12.74 9.01
CA TYR A 173 3.78 -11.84 9.80
C TYR A 173 4.96 -12.52 10.49
N ARG A 174 4.97 -13.86 10.62
CA ARG A 174 6.16 -14.61 11.03
C ARG A 174 7.09 -14.91 9.85
N SER A 175 6.62 -14.72 8.62
CA SER A 175 7.38 -14.93 7.39
C SER A 175 8.23 -13.72 6.98
N PRO A 176 9.40 -13.93 6.32
CA PRO A 176 10.11 -12.90 5.57
C PRO A 176 9.27 -12.24 4.47
N ALA A 177 8.18 -12.86 4.01
CA ALA A 177 7.31 -12.30 2.98
C ALA A 177 6.83 -10.89 3.32
N ARG A 178 6.61 -10.58 4.61
CA ARG A 178 6.23 -9.24 5.09
C ARG A 178 7.21 -8.14 4.69
N LEU A 179 8.49 -8.47 4.45
CA LEU A 179 9.53 -7.52 4.03
C LEU A 179 9.38 -7.06 2.57
N GLN A 180 8.53 -7.72 1.79
CA GLN A 180 8.24 -7.33 0.40
C GLN A 180 7.22 -6.17 0.31
N TRP A 181 6.66 -5.74 1.45
CA TRP A 181 5.86 -4.54 1.59
C TRP A 181 6.67 -3.43 2.22
N SER A 182 6.35 -2.19 1.85
CA SER A 182 7.02 -1.03 2.44
C SER A 182 6.04 0.13 2.61
N PRO A 183 6.32 1.05 3.53
CA PRO A 183 5.63 2.32 3.57
C PRO A 183 6.07 3.25 2.42
N THR A 184 5.44 4.42 2.38
CA THR A 184 5.89 5.55 1.56
C THR A 184 7.34 5.87 1.88
N GLY A 185 8.14 6.13 0.84
CA GLY A 185 9.54 6.54 1.01
C GLY A 185 9.65 7.86 1.76
N THR A 186 10.77 8.04 2.48
CA THR A 186 11.04 9.27 3.25
C THR A 186 11.37 10.49 2.39
N ASN A 187 11.43 10.31 1.06
CA ASN A 187 11.84 11.31 0.09
C ASN A 187 10.67 11.92 -0.70
N VAL A 188 9.40 11.65 -0.36
CA VAL A 188 8.28 12.34 -1.03
C VAL A 188 8.19 13.78 -0.52
N PRO A 189 8.39 14.80 -1.38
CA PRO A 189 8.44 16.18 -0.93
C PRO A 189 7.04 16.69 -0.62
N ASP A 190 6.81 17.20 0.60
CA ASP A 190 5.50 17.72 1.05
C ASP A 190 4.34 16.76 0.73
N TYR A 191 4.45 15.53 1.23
CA TYR A 191 3.48 14.45 1.02
C TYR A 191 2.00 14.88 1.18
N PRO A 192 1.60 15.66 2.21
CA PRO A 192 0.21 16.09 2.36
C PRO A 192 -0.33 16.84 1.15
N LYS A 193 0.49 17.70 0.53
CA LYS A 193 0.08 18.43 -0.68
C LYS A 193 0.06 17.55 -1.92
N LEU A 194 1.06 16.70 -2.11
CA LEU A 194 1.12 15.82 -3.29
C LEU A 194 0.04 14.73 -3.26
N ALA A 195 -0.32 14.23 -2.08
CA ALA A 195 -1.37 13.22 -1.92
C ALA A 195 -2.76 13.76 -2.29
N GLN A 196 -3.05 15.04 -2.03
CA GLN A 196 -4.32 15.66 -2.46
C GLN A 196 -4.45 15.70 -3.99
N LEU A 197 -3.34 16.00 -4.69
CA LEU A 197 -3.31 15.95 -6.15
C LEU A 197 -3.56 14.53 -6.65
N TRP A 198 -2.95 13.52 -6.03
CA TRP A 198 -3.19 12.11 -6.36
C TRP A 198 -4.68 11.77 -6.35
N TRP A 199 -5.38 12.07 -5.25
CA TRP A 199 -6.81 11.77 -5.14
C TRP A 199 -7.65 12.49 -6.19
N GLN A 200 -7.36 13.76 -6.44
CA GLN A 200 -8.05 14.55 -7.45
C GLN A 200 -7.97 13.89 -8.83
N TYR A 201 -6.77 13.60 -9.32
CA TYR A 201 -6.59 13.09 -10.69
C TYR A 201 -7.00 11.62 -10.83
N ILE A 202 -6.72 10.77 -9.83
CA ILE A 202 -7.17 9.37 -9.88
C ILE A 202 -8.70 9.30 -9.88
N SER A 203 -9.40 10.17 -9.15
CA SER A 203 -10.87 10.19 -9.18
C SER A 203 -11.45 10.46 -10.57
N GLN A 204 -10.79 11.28 -11.39
CA GLN A 204 -11.19 11.57 -12.78
C GLN A 204 -11.04 10.35 -13.70
N ALA A 205 -9.98 9.55 -13.50
CA ALA A 205 -9.82 8.29 -14.22
C ALA A 205 -10.91 7.27 -13.83
N VAL A 206 -11.24 7.20 -12.54
CA VAL A 206 -12.25 6.27 -12.00
C VAL A 206 -13.67 6.66 -12.37
N SER A 207 -13.97 7.96 -12.43
CA SER A 207 -15.27 8.44 -12.89
C SER A 207 -15.46 8.26 -14.41
N GLY A 208 -14.37 8.02 -15.15
CA GLY A 208 -14.37 7.98 -16.61
C GLY A 208 -14.39 9.36 -17.26
N GLU A 209 -14.18 10.43 -16.48
CA GLU A 209 -14.06 11.80 -16.99
C GLU A 209 -12.83 11.96 -17.90
N THR A 210 -11.74 11.26 -17.56
CA THR A 210 -10.50 11.25 -18.36
C THR A 210 -9.97 9.83 -18.53
N SER A 211 -9.17 9.62 -19.58
CA SER A 211 -8.41 8.37 -19.69
C SER A 211 -7.32 8.28 -18.61
N ALA A 212 -6.87 7.07 -18.29
CA ALA A 212 -5.77 6.86 -17.34
C ALA A 212 -4.50 7.66 -17.70
N GLN A 213 -4.18 7.79 -19.00
CA GLN A 213 -3.04 8.60 -19.46
C GLN A 213 -3.26 10.08 -19.15
N GLN A 214 -4.40 10.64 -19.54
CA GLN A 214 -4.70 12.06 -19.33
C GLN A 214 -4.73 12.43 -17.83
N ALA A 215 -5.32 11.58 -17.00
CA ALA A 215 -5.34 11.77 -15.55
C ALA A 215 -3.93 11.81 -14.97
N LEU A 216 -3.08 10.85 -15.34
CA LEU A 216 -1.72 10.77 -14.82
C LEU A 216 -0.81 11.85 -15.39
N ASP A 217 -1.01 12.28 -16.64
CA ASP A 217 -0.32 13.45 -17.21
C ASP A 217 -0.63 14.70 -16.38
N GLY A 218 -1.91 14.96 -16.10
CA GLY A 218 -2.33 16.09 -15.27
C GLY A 218 -1.79 16.01 -13.84
N LEU A 219 -1.78 14.82 -13.25
CA LEU A 219 -1.17 14.56 -11.94
C LEU A 219 0.32 14.91 -11.94
N ALA A 220 1.08 14.36 -12.89
CA ALA A 220 2.53 14.54 -12.97
C ALA A 220 2.88 16.02 -13.13
N ASP A 221 2.17 16.71 -14.01
CA ASP A 221 2.27 18.15 -14.23
C ASP A 221 2.00 18.97 -12.95
N ALA A 222 0.95 18.62 -12.22
CA ALA A 222 0.58 19.32 -10.99
C ALA A 222 1.60 19.08 -9.86
N GLN A 223 2.10 17.84 -9.75
CA GLN A 223 3.15 17.49 -8.79
C GLN A 223 4.46 18.19 -9.13
N ASP A 224 4.86 18.26 -10.40
CA ASP A 224 6.04 19.00 -10.85
C ASP A 224 5.94 20.49 -10.51
N ARG A 225 4.80 21.13 -10.81
CA ARG A 225 4.56 22.54 -10.43
C ARG A 225 4.63 22.76 -8.92
N MET A 226 4.19 21.80 -8.11
CA MET A 226 4.32 21.88 -6.65
C MET A 226 5.79 21.78 -6.23
N MET A 227 6.52 20.80 -6.77
CA MET A 227 7.93 20.58 -6.43
C MET A 227 8.81 21.74 -6.89
N GLU A 228 8.54 22.36 -8.05
CA GLU A 228 9.23 23.55 -8.52
C GLU A 228 9.08 24.73 -7.52
N ARG A 229 7.86 24.94 -7.00
CA ARG A 229 7.63 25.96 -5.96
C ARG A 229 8.39 25.65 -4.68
N LEU A 230 8.43 24.38 -4.27
CA LEU A 230 9.16 23.94 -3.08
C LEU A 230 10.67 24.13 -3.24
N GLU A 231 11.20 23.81 -4.42
CA GLU A 231 12.61 24.02 -4.76
C GLU A 231 12.96 25.51 -4.72
N ARG A 232 12.17 26.35 -5.40
CA ARG A 232 12.38 27.81 -5.44
C ARG A 232 12.29 28.44 -4.04
N ALA A 233 11.37 27.97 -3.21
CA ALA A 233 11.21 28.45 -1.85
C ALA A 233 12.29 27.92 -0.89
N ASN A 234 13.04 26.89 -1.30
CA ASN A 234 14.09 26.24 -0.52
C ASN A 234 13.67 25.87 0.92
N VAL A 235 12.42 25.42 1.09
CA VAL A 235 11.81 25.12 2.40
C VAL A 235 12.23 23.77 2.98
N GLN A 236 12.86 22.91 2.18
CA GLN A 236 13.34 21.58 2.56
C GLN A 236 14.87 21.54 2.45
N PRO A 237 15.61 21.86 3.52
CA PRO A 237 17.07 21.96 3.46
C PRO A 237 17.76 20.59 3.25
N ASN A 238 17.09 19.50 3.64
CA ASN A 238 17.60 18.14 3.50
C ASN A 238 16.75 17.41 2.45
N CYS A 239 17.39 16.95 1.37
CA CYS A 239 16.74 16.17 0.31
C CYS A 239 15.52 16.84 -0.34
N GLY A 240 15.48 18.18 -0.37
CA GLY A 240 14.43 18.93 -1.07
C GLY A 240 14.43 18.66 -2.58
N PRO A 241 13.34 18.97 -3.29
CA PRO A 241 13.28 18.74 -4.73
C PRO A 241 14.35 19.52 -5.49
N LYS A 242 14.90 18.87 -6.52
CA LYS A 242 15.87 19.39 -7.49
C LYS A 242 15.45 18.92 -8.87
N LEU A 243 14.55 19.67 -9.51
CA LEU A 243 13.91 19.23 -10.74
C LEU A 243 14.94 19.13 -11.87
N ASN A 244 14.87 18.03 -12.62
CA ASN A 244 15.57 17.94 -13.90
C ASN A 244 14.93 18.87 -14.92
N GLU A 245 15.73 19.41 -15.84
CA GLU A 245 15.20 20.07 -17.03
C GLU A 245 14.33 19.09 -17.84
N PRO A 246 13.20 19.54 -18.40
CA PRO A 246 12.36 18.70 -19.25
C PRO A 246 13.16 18.17 -20.44
N ARG A 247 12.99 16.89 -20.73
CA ARG A 247 13.50 16.21 -21.92
C ARG A 247 12.40 15.40 -22.56
N ASP A 248 12.66 14.93 -23.77
CA ASP A 248 11.81 13.94 -24.41
C ASP A 248 11.64 12.70 -23.50
N ALA A 249 10.43 12.12 -23.48
CA ALA A 249 10.13 10.98 -22.64
C ALA A 249 11.04 9.79 -22.95
N GLN A 250 11.38 9.57 -24.23
CA GLN A 250 12.22 8.46 -24.66
C GLN A 250 13.61 8.55 -24.05
N TYR A 251 14.17 9.75 -23.91
CA TYR A 251 15.48 9.94 -23.27
C TYR A 251 15.52 9.30 -21.88
N TRP A 252 14.46 9.48 -21.08
CA TRP A 252 14.37 8.95 -19.73
C TRP A 252 14.02 7.46 -19.69
N LEU A 253 13.18 6.99 -20.61
CA LEU A 253 12.84 5.56 -20.75
C LEU A 253 14.05 4.71 -21.17
N ASP A 254 15.02 5.30 -21.86
CA ASP A 254 16.27 4.66 -22.27
C ASP A 254 17.35 4.68 -21.16
N GLN A 255 17.14 5.43 -20.08
CA GLN A 255 18.10 5.46 -18.96
C GLN A 255 17.98 4.20 -18.08
N PRO A 256 19.09 3.73 -17.48
CA PRO A 256 19.02 2.68 -16.48
C PRO A 256 18.21 3.14 -15.26
N GLY A 257 17.25 2.31 -14.84
CA GLY A 257 16.39 2.58 -13.69
C GLY A 257 14.92 2.74 -14.08
N ALA A 258 14.23 3.66 -13.41
CA ALA A 258 12.89 4.10 -13.79
C ALA A 258 13.02 5.46 -14.50
N PRO A 259 12.11 5.80 -15.44
CA PRO A 259 10.83 5.15 -15.75
C PRO A 259 10.91 3.88 -16.63
N LYS A 260 9.92 2.99 -16.50
CA LYS A 260 9.86 1.73 -17.25
C LYS A 260 9.17 1.92 -18.62
N PRO A 261 9.78 1.50 -19.74
CA PRO A 261 9.17 1.56 -21.06
C PRO A 261 7.95 0.65 -21.17
N LYS A 262 7.08 0.95 -22.14
CA LYS A 262 5.92 0.14 -22.43
C LYS A 262 6.35 -1.26 -22.85
N LEU A 263 5.74 -2.28 -22.25
CA LEU A 263 6.01 -3.67 -22.62
C LEU A 263 5.26 -4.06 -23.89
N ASP A 264 5.88 -4.90 -24.72
CA ASP A 264 5.23 -5.51 -25.89
C ASP A 264 4.02 -6.36 -25.48
N ASN A 265 4.13 -7.04 -24.32
CA ASN A 265 3.06 -7.87 -23.77
C ASN A 265 2.68 -7.45 -22.34
N GLU A 266 1.65 -6.61 -22.23
CA GLU A 266 1.02 -6.24 -20.96
C GLU A 266 -0.08 -7.22 -20.50
N LYS A 267 -0.28 -8.34 -21.20
CA LYS A 267 -1.27 -9.37 -20.87
C LYS A 267 -0.67 -10.78 -20.95
N PRO A 268 0.42 -11.07 -20.23
CA PRO A 268 0.94 -12.43 -20.16
C PRO A 268 -0.11 -13.36 -19.54
N GLN A 269 -0.04 -14.65 -19.88
CA GLN A 269 -0.89 -15.67 -19.28
C GLN A 269 -0.66 -15.71 -17.76
N GLY A 270 -1.74 -15.60 -17.00
CA GLY A 270 -1.69 -15.67 -15.54
C GLY A 270 -1.15 -17.01 -15.05
N LYS A 271 -0.41 -16.98 -13.95
CA LYS A 271 0.11 -18.17 -13.27
C LYS A 271 -0.49 -18.24 -11.87
N THR A 272 -0.88 -19.44 -11.45
CA THR A 272 -1.39 -19.71 -10.10
C THR A 272 -0.38 -20.56 -9.35
N VAL A 273 -0.26 -20.32 -8.04
CA VAL A 273 0.55 -21.15 -7.14
C VAL A 273 -0.37 -21.75 -6.08
N PRO A 274 -0.29 -23.07 -5.82
CA PRO A 274 -1.01 -23.67 -4.71
C PRO A 274 -0.64 -23.01 -3.38
N TYR A 275 -1.65 -22.71 -2.54
CA TYR A 275 -1.43 -22.02 -1.26
C TYR A 275 -0.40 -22.73 -0.36
N ALA A 276 -0.45 -24.05 -0.29
CA ALA A 276 0.48 -24.84 0.52
C ALA A 276 1.94 -24.72 0.03
N GLU A 277 2.17 -24.58 -1.27
CA GLU A 277 3.51 -24.37 -1.84
C GLU A 277 4.01 -22.96 -1.51
N MET A 278 3.15 -21.96 -1.65
CA MET A 278 3.45 -20.58 -1.28
C MET A 278 3.80 -20.44 0.20
N VAL A 279 3.07 -21.09 1.12
CA VAL A 279 3.38 -21.07 2.56
C VAL A 279 4.71 -21.79 2.87
N LYS A 280 5.12 -22.79 2.10
CA LYS A 280 6.46 -23.40 2.28
C LYS A 280 7.57 -22.40 1.98
N SER A 281 7.42 -21.61 0.91
CA SER A 281 8.39 -20.54 0.58
C SER A 281 8.56 -19.53 1.72
N TRP A 282 7.53 -19.36 2.55
CA TRP A 282 7.55 -18.47 3.71
C TRP A 282 8.37 -19.00 4.89
N GLN A 283 8.69 -20.29 4.93
CA GLN A 283 9.50 -20.91 5.98
C GLN A 283 10.98 -20.98 5.60
N GLU A 284 11.31 -20.81 4.32
CA GLU A 284 12.64 -21.05 3.75
C GLU A 284 13.44 -19.77 3.46
N SER A 285 12.90 -18.57 3.73
CA SER A 285 13.55 -17.28 3.44
C SER A 285 13.93 -16.44 4.65
#